data_AF-A0AAX4H367-F1
#
_entry.id   AF-A0AAX4H367-F1
#
_cell.length_a   1.000
_cell.length_b   1.000
_cell.length_c   1.000
_cell.angle_alpha   90.00
_cell.angle_beta   90.00
_cell.angle_gamma   90.00
#
_symmetry.space_group_name_H-M   'P 1'
#
loop_
_entity.id
_entity.type
_entity.pdbx_description
1 polymer ?
#
loop_
_entity_poly.entity_id
_entity_poly.type
_entity_poly.pdbx_seq_one_letter_code
_entity_poly.pdbx_strand_id
1 'polypeptide(L)'
;MSNILDVFQPPEGRDLSDEECLGCTAVQTFMSLAGGSYFLSSMPFKNKKGVVDLKTHPLWFQRGIRGGGIVLIALGMYRLGEVAQIIYKRRS
;
A
#
# COMPACT_ATOMS: atom_id res chain seq x y z
N MET A 1 1.81 -29.25 11.25
CA MET A 1 0.72 -29.16 12.25
C MET A 1 0.93 -27.87 12.98
N SER A 2 0.00 -26.92 12.88
CA SER A 2 0.16 -25.61 13.52
C SER A 2 -0.23 -25.72 14.99
N ASN A 3 0.63 -25.27 15.90
CA ASN A 3 0.38 -25.32 17.34
C ASN A 3 0.04 -23.91 17.86
N ILE A 4 -0.91 -23.79 18.79
CA ILE A 4 -1.25 -22.51 19.43
C ILE A 4 -0.04 -21.92 20.20
N LEU A 5 0.88 -22.78 20.64
CA LEU A 5 2.13 -22.39 21.28
C LEU A 5 3.07 -21.60 20.35
N ASP A 6 3.01 -21.84 19.03
CA ASP A 6 3.87 -21.17 18.04
C ASP A 6 3.51 -19.69 17.86
N VAL A 7 2.35 -19.26 18.36
CA VAL A 7 1.95 -17.84 18.38
C VAL A 7 2.69 -17.08 19.48
N PHE A 8 2.92 -17.73 20.63
CA PHE A 8 3.57 -17.13 21.79
C PHE A 8 5.09 -17.30 21.76
N GLN A 9 5.58 -18.28 21.01
CA GLN A 9 7.00 -18.50 20.80
C GLN A 9 7.25 -18.74 19.31
N PRO A 10 7.20 -17.67 18.50
CA PRO A 10 7.41 -17.81 17.07
C PRO A 10 8.82 -18.31 16.78
N PRO A 11 9.01 -19.11 15.70
CA PRO A 11 10.33 -19.51 15.26
C PRO A 11 11.19 -18.28 14.95
N GLU A 12 12.50 -18.40 15.13
CA GLU A 12 13.44 -17.31 14.87
C GLU A 12 13.26 -16.78 13.45
N GLY A 13 13.21 -15.45 13.32
CA GLY A 13 13.08 -14.80 12.03
C GLY A 13 14.28 -15.13 11.16
N ARG A 14 14.05 -15.73 9.98
CA ARG A 14 15.06 -15.84 8.94
C ARG A 14 14.96 -14.65 7.99
N ASP A 15 16.08 -14.23 7.45
CA ASP A 15 16.07 -13.32 6.31
C ASP A 15 15.45 -14.03 5.09
N LEU A 16 14.51 -13.36 4.45
CA LEU A 16 13.94 -13.81 3.18
C LEU A 16 14.76 -13.23 2.04
N SER A 17 14.94 -14.03 0.99
CA SER A 17 15.53 -13.52 -0.24
C SER A 17 14.53 -12.65 -1.01
N ASP A 18 15.05 -11.77 -1.87
CA ASP A 18 14.24 -10.86 -2.67
C ASP A 18 13.16 -11.59 -3.51
N GLU A 19 13.46 -12.80 -3.99
CA GLU A 19 12.52 -13.62 -4.77
C GLU A 19 11.34 -14.13 -3.93
N GLU A 20 11.59 -14.49 -2.67
CA GLU A 20 10.55 -14.95 -1.76
C GLU A 20 9.63 -13.79 -1.33
N CYS A 21 10.19 -12.57 -1.29
CA CYS A 21 9.46 -11.34 -1.00
C CYS A 21 8.71 -10.75 -2.20
N LEU A 22 8.84 -11.30 -3.41
CA LEU A 22 8.25 -10.75 -4.63
C LEU A 22 6.72 -10.65 -4.52
N GLY A 23 6.07 -11.69 -3.97
CA GLY A 23 4.62 -11.68 -3.74
C GLY A 23 4.19 -10.59 -2.75
N CYS A 24 4.89 -10.46 -1.62
CA CYS A 24 4.63 -9.43 -0.62
C CYS A 24 4.77 -8.02 -1.22
N THR A 25 5.86 -7.79 -1.96
CA THR A 25 6.18 -6.50 -2.56
C THR A 25 5.19 -6.15 -3.68
N ALA A 26 4.73 -7.14 -4.45
CA ALA A 26 3.70 -6.95 -5.47
C ALA A 26 2.36 -6.52 -4.85
N VAL A 27 1.92 -7.19 -3.79
CA VAL A 27 0.68 -6.83 -3.07
C VAL A 27 0.81 -5.45 -2.43
N GLN A 28 1.95 -5.15 -1.80
CA GLN A 28 2.21 -3.83 -1.22
C GLN A 28 2.15 -2.76 -2.30
N THR A 29 2.78 -2.98 -3.46
CA THR A 29 2.76 -2.06 -4.59
C THR A 29 1.33 -1.82 -5.07
N PHE A 30 0.57 -2.89 -5.28
CA PHE A 30 -0.82 -2.80 -5.71
C PHE A 30 -1.68 -2.00 -4.72
N MET A 31 -1.58 -2.31 -3.41
CA MET A 31 -2.33 -1.60 -2.38
C MET A 31 -1.93 -0.13 -2.25
N SER A 32 -0.63 0.17 -2.41
CA SER A 32 -0.12 1.53 -2.38
C SER A 32 -0.68 2.35 -3.53
N LEU A 33 -0.68 1.78 -4.75
CA LEU A 33 -1.20 2.46 -5.93
C LEU A 33 -2.72 2.60 -5.91
N ALA A 34 -3.44 1.53 -5.56
CA ALA A 34 -4.90 1.52 -5.46
C ALA A 34 -5.38 2.45 -4.33
N GLY A 35 -4.80 2.34 -3.14
CA GLY A 35 -5.14 3.22 -2.00
C GLY A 35 -4.76 4.67 -2.26
N GLY A 36 -3.58 4.92 -2.83
CA GLY A 36 -3.13 6.26 -3.20
C GLY A 36 -4.04 6.94 -4.21
N SER A 37 -4.42 6.22 -5.28
CA SER A 37 -5.37 6.72 -6.29
C SER A 37 -6.77 6.96 -5.71
N TYR A 38 -7.23 6.09 -4.80
CA TYR A 38 -8.49 6.28 -4.10
C TYR A 38 -8.48 7.57 -3.25
N PHE A 39 -7.42 7.82 -2.49
CA PHE A 39 -7.28 9.04 -1.67
C PHE A 39 -7.09 10.32 -2.48
N LEU A 40 -6.50 10.22 -3.67
CA LEU A 40 -6.41 11.34 -4.61
C LEU A 40 -7.77 11.66 -5.25
N SER A 41 -8.66 10.67 -5.36
CA SER A 41 -10.00 10.85 -5.89
C SER A 41 -10.90 11.67 -4.95
N SER A 42 -12.06 12.07 -5.45
CA SER A 42 -13.10 12.69 -4.61
C SER A 42 -13.97 11.66 -3.88
N MET A 43 -13.84 10.36 -4.18
CA MET A 43 -14.70 9.30 -3.61
C MET A 43 -14.76 9.29 -2.08
N PRO A 44 -13.64 9.36 -1.32
CA PRO A 44 -13.71 9.31 0.14
C PRO A 44 -14.42 10.53 0.77
N PHE A 45 -14.63 11.61 0.02
CA PHE A 45 -15.25 12.83 0.52
C PHE A 45 -16.68 13.03 0.01
N LYS A 46 -17.18 12.13 -0.83
CA LYS A 46 -18.55 12.22 -1.38
C LYS A 46 -19.55 11.70 -0.36
N ASN A 47 -20.58 12.49 -0.10
CA ASN A 47 -21.75 12.05 0.65
C ASN A 47 -22.63 11.10 -0.18
N LYS A 48 -23.69 10.53 0.42
CA LYS A 48 -24.68 9.67 -0.26
C LYS A 48 -25.32 10.30 -1.51
N LYS A 49 -25.26 11.63 -1.64
CA LYS A 49 -25.74 12.41 -2.80
C LYS A 49 -24.65 12.69 -3.86
N GLY A 50 -23.43 12.18 -3.69
CA GLY A 50 -22.30 12.37 -4.60
C GLY A 50 -21.61 13.74 -4.52
N VAL A 51 -22.03 14.61 -3.59
CA VAL A 51 -21.47 15.95 -3.39
C VAL A 51 -20.43 15.93 -2.28
N VAL A 52 -19.34 16.68 -2.47
CA VAL A 52 -18.31 16.90 -1.44
C VAL A 52 -18.77 18.04 -0.54
N ASP A 53 -19.00 17.75 0.74
CA ASP A 53 -19.43 18.75 1.72
C ASP A 53 -18.25 19.24 2.56
N LEU A 54 -17.97 20.54 2.47
CA LEU A 54 -16.88 21.20 3.19
C LEU A 54 -17.14 21.34 4.69
N LYS A 55 -18.40 21.22 5.12
CA LYS A 55 -18.76 21.24 6.55
C LYS A 55 -18.35 19.95 7.24
N THR A 56 -18.49 18.81 6.56
CA THR A 56 -18.09 17.49 7.07
C THR A 56 -16.60 17.24 6.85
N HIS A 57 -16.06 17.68 5.71
CA HIS A 57 -14.66 17.48 5.33
C HIS A 57 -13.98 18.83 5.05
N PRO A 58 -13.41 19.50 6.08
CA PRO A 58 -12.73 20.77 5.89
C PRO A 58 -11.51 20.64 4.96
N LEU A 59 -11.12 21.74 4.32
CA LEU A 59 -10.07 21.74 3.28
C LEU A 59 -8.72 21.20 3.76
N TRP A 60 -8.34 21.47 5.01
CA TRP A 60 -7.08 20.96 5.57
C TRP A 60 -7.09 19.43 5.66
N PHE A 61 -8.22 18.83 6.02
CA PHE A 61 -8.39 17.38 6.10
C PHE A 61 -8.34 16.75 4.70
N GLN A 62 -9.04 17.33 3.73
CA GLN A 62 -8.99 16.88 2.34
C GLN A 62 -7.56 16.93 1.78
N ARG A 63 -6.83 18.03 2.06
CA ARG A 63 -5.43 18.16 1.65
C ARG A 63 -4.52 17.16 2.34
N GLY A 64 -4.74 16.88 3.63
CA GLY A 64 -4.01 15.86 4.38
C GLY A 64 -4.18 14.46 3.78
N ILE A 65 -5.43 14.03 3.54
CA ILE A 65 -5.73 12.74 2.92
C ILE A 65 -5.14 12.65 1.50
N ARG A 66 -5.27 13.69 0.69
CA ARG A 66 -4.65 13.74 -0.65
C ARG A 66 -3.12 13.68 -0.58
N GLY A 67 -2.51 14.38 0.37
CA GLY A 67 -1.08 14.32 0.63
C GLY A 67 -0.63 12.90 0.97
N GLY A 68 -1.36 12.21 1.84
CA GLY A 68 -1.15 10.78 2.13
C GLY A 68 -1.29 9.91 0.87
N GLY A 69 -2.26 10.21 0.02
CA GLY A 69 -2.42 9.55 -1.29
C GLY A 69 -1.21 9.71 -2.20
N ILE A 70 -0.62 10.91 -2.29
CA ILE A 70 0.62 11.15 -3.06
C ILE A 70 1.77 10.31 -2.50
N VAL A 71 1.93 10.27 -1.18
CA VAL A 71 2.98 9.47 -0.52
C VAL A 71 2.81 7.98 -0.83
N LEU A 72 1.57 7.48 -0.81
CA LEU A 72 1.28 6.09 -1.17
C LEU A 72 1.60 5.80 -2.64
N ILE A 73 1.27 6.71 -3.57
CA ILE A 73 1.65 6.55 -4.98
C ILE A 73 3.17 6.51 -5.13
N ALA A 74 3.90 7.42 -4.48
CA ALA A 74 5.35 7.46 -4.53
C ALA A 74 5.97 6.17 -3.97
N LEU A 75 5.47 5.69 -2.84
CA LEU A 75 5.89 4.41 -2.25
C LEU A 75 5.60 3.23 -3.20
N GLY A 76 4.42 3.21 -3.80
CA GLY A 76 4.05 2.18 -4.78
C GLY A 76 4.98 2.17 -5.99
N MET A 77 5.29 3.33 -6.56
CA MET A 77 6.23 3.44 -7.69
C MET A 77 7.66 3.00 -7.31
N TYR A 78 8.11 3.34 -6.10
CA TYR A 78 9.41 2.88 -5.59
C TYR A 78 9.46 1.35 -5.49
N ARG A 79 8.45 0.73 -4.87
CA ARG A 79 8.36 -0.75 -4.73
C ARG A 79 8.16 -1.47 -6.07
N LEU A 80 7.45 -0.86 -7.02
CA LEU A 80 7.33 -1.36 -8.39
C LEU A 80 8.71 -1.48 -9.06
N GLY A 81 9.61 -0.52 -8.80
CA GLY A 81 10.99 -0.54 -9.28
C GLY A 81 11.78 -1.74 -8.74
N GLU A 82 11.65 -2.04 -7.45
CA GLU A 82 12.27 -3.22 -6.83
C GLU A 82 11.76 -4.51 -7.47
N VAL A 83 10.45 -4.65 -7.67
CA VAL A 83 9.85 -5.81 -8.36
C VAL A 83 10.39 -5.94 -9.78
N ALA A 84 10.47 -4.85 -10.53
CA ALA A 84 11.01 -4.85 -11.88
C ALA A 84 12.49 -5.29 -11.92
N GLN A 85 13.31 -4.86 -10.95
CA GLN A 85 14.70 -5.29 -10.83
C GLN A 85 14.83 -6.78 -10.53
N ILE A 86 14.01 -7.31 -9.61
CA ILE A 86 14.02 -8.73 -9.26
C ILE A 86 13.64 -9.58 -10.48
N ILE A 87 12.57 -9.18 -11.21
CA ILE A 87 12.14 -9.87 -12.42
C ILE A 87 13.21 -9.81 -13.52
N TYR A 88 13.86 -8.66 -13.70
CA TYR A 88 14.94 -8.51 -14.68
C TYR A 88 16.13 -9.42 -14.37
N LYS A 89 16.59 -9.45 -13.11
CA LYS A 89 17.68 -10.35 -12.66
C LYS A 89 17.32 -11.82 -12.83
N ARG A 90 16.06 -12.20 -12.60
CA ARG A 90 15.59 -13.58 -12.80
C ARG A 90 15.63 -14.04 -14.26
N ARG A 91 15.55 -13.10 -15.20
CA ARG A 91 15.49 -13.37 -16.65
C ARG A 91 16.85 -13.34 -17.34
N SER A 92 17.85 -12.65 -16.75
CA SER A 92 19.23 -12.62 -17.22
C SER A 92 20.03 -13.83 -16.73
#